data_AF-A0A0G1B647-F1
#
_entry.id   AF-A0A0G1B647-F1
#
_cell.length_a   1.000
_cell.length_b   1.000
_cell.length_c   1.000
_cell.angle_alpha   90.00
_cell.angle_beta   90.00
_cell.angle_gamma   90.00
#
_symmetry.space_group_name_H-M   'P 1'
#
loop_
_entity.id
_entity.type
_entity.pdbx_description
1 polymer ?
#
loop_
_entity_poly.entity_id
_entity_poly.type
_entity_poly.pdbx_seq_one_letter_code
_entity_poly.pdbx_strand_id
1 'polypeptide(L)'
;LATVLGLGLAASFLLPAFFEKDFVRSTELISGYFDYRGHFVEVRQFFTPSWGYGASLWGAKDDGMSFQVGLTHWFALALSLILTLVFRKSRVVLSLTLFLIAEFLFSLFMQHNKSTPIWLTFPTLAFTQFPWRFLGISIFLISIVGGAMGLYLKKWAAIFGVLLALGVVVFNIGYFHPESFYLDSIDDHYASAAVFAIDDKLPKDYLPVWVTSLKEEKVSLPHTMDGEAEVSNFNKRSSSATFKIKVLKKADVEIPVTYFPGWEVLVNDKLVSQEEPSKRGLIRVRLAEGDYQIKLNFSNTPVRSLGNITTLLSALVVVAFATGKLRLGKWLT
;
A
#
# COMPACT_ATOMS: atom_id res chain seq x y z
N LEU A 1 -19.14 -6.75 -14.71
CA LEU A 1 -17.88 -7.31 -15.24
C LEU A 1 -16.66 -6.47 -14.86
N ALA A 2 -16.60 -5.18 -15.21
CA ALA A 2 -15.45 -4.32 -14.91
C ALA A 2 -15.04 -4.33 -13.42
N THR A 3 -16.01 -4.19 -12.50
CA THR A 3 -15.77 -4.27 -11.05
C THR A 3 -15.17 -5.62 -10.63
N VAL A 4 -15.70 -6.72 -11.15
CA VAL A 4 -15.23 -8.08 -10.82
C VAL A 4 -13.80 -8.29 -11.33
N LEU A 5 -13.50 -7.85 -12.56
CA LEU A 5 -12.15 -7.91 -13.10
C LEU A 5 -11.19 -6.99 -12.36
N GLY A 6 -11.64 -5.80 -11.92
CA GLY A 6 -10.85 -4.89 -11.11
C GLY A 6 -10.46 -5.50 -9.75
N LEU A 7 -11.43 -6.07 -9.04
CA LEU A 7 -11.18 -6.81 -7.79
C LEU A 7 -10.30 -8.03 -8.02
N GLY A 8 -10.55 -8.76 -9.11
CA GLY A 8 -9.76 -9.92 -9.50
C GLY A 8 -8.31 -9.58 -9.81
N LEU A 9 -8.04 -8.49 -10.54
CA LEU A 9 -6.69 -7.98 -10.79
C LEU A 9 -5.95 -7.63 -9.49
N ALA A 10 -6.66 -7.07 -8.51
CA ALA A 10 -6.11 -6.72 -7.21
C ALA A 10 -6.05 -7.89 -6.21
N ALA A 11 -6.49 -9.10 -6.58
CA ALA A 11 -6.67 -10.22 -5.65
C ALA A 11 -5.38 -10.70 -4.99
N SER A 12 -4.23 -10.66 -5.68
CA SER A 12 -2.91 -11.01 -5.11
C SER A 12 -2.54 -10.15 -3.89
N PHE A 13 -3.09 -8.93 -3.80
CA PHE A 13 -2.95 -8.05 -2.64
C PHE A 13 -4.15 -8.15 -1.70
N LEU A 14 -5.38 -8.04 -2.23
CA LEU A 14 -6.60 -7.95 -1.41
C LEU A 14 -6.88 -9.22 -0.60
N LEU A 15 -6.65 -10.41 -1.17
CA LEU A 15 -6.92 -11.66 -0.44
C LEU A 15 -6.01 -11.84 0.78
N PRO A 16 -4.67 -11.82 0.67
CA PRO A 16 -3.83 -11.91 1.87
C PRO A 16 -4.05 -10.72 2.82
N ALA A 17 -4.24 -9.50 2.31
CA ALA A 17 -4.53 -8.35 3.18
C ALA A 17 -5.82 -8.53 3.99
N PHE A 18 -6.82 -9.25 3.49
CA PHE A 18 -8.07 -9.49 4.22
C PHE A 18 -8.00 -10.71 5.16
N PHE A 19 -7.46 -11.83 4.68
CA PHE A 19 -7.47 -13.11 5.41
C PHE A 19 -6.24 -13.31 6.32
N GLU A 20 -5.14 -12.61 6.06
CA GLU A 20 -3.88 -12.78 6.79
C GLU A 20 -3.47 -11.55 7.62
N LYS A 21 -4.31 -10.50 7.67
CA LYS A 21 -4.06 -9.28 8.47
C LYS A 21 -3.82 -9.57 9.95
N ASP A 22 -4.36 -10.66 10.48
CA ASP A 22 -4.25 -11.02 11.89
C ASP A 22 -2.89 -11.67 12.22
N PHE A 23 -2.04 -11.91 11.22
CA PHE A 23 -0.64 -12.31 11.44
C PHE A 23 0.27 -11.14 11.80
N VAL A 24 -0.22 -9.91 11.64
CA VAL A 24 0.43 -8.68 12.11
C VAL A 24 -0.46 -7.95 13.12
N ARG A 25 0.09 -6.95 13.80
CA ARG A 25 -0.66 -6.10 14.74
C ARG A 25 -1.54 -5.08 14.00
N SER A 26 -2.48 -5.58 13.21
CA SER A 26 -3.31 -4.76 12.31
C SER A 26 -4.18 -3.72 13.01
N THR A 27 -4.46 -3.86 14.31
CA THR A 27 -5.18 -2.84 15.10
C THR A 27 -4.40 -1.53 15.21
N GLU A 28 -3.07 -1.58 15.20
CA GLU A 28 -2.21 -0.38 15.23
C GLU A 28 -2.38 0.47 13.96
N LEU A 29 -2.82 -0.13 12.84
CA LEU A 29 -3.09 0.58 11.59
C LEU A 29 -4.29 1.54 11.67
N ILE A 30 -5.12 1.41 12.71
CA ILE A 30 -6.39 2.14 12.85
C ILE A 30 -6.57 2.81 14.22
N SER A 31 -5.52 2.84 15.04
CA SER A 31 -5.54 3.40 16.39
C SER A 31 -4.53 4.52 16.58
N GLY A 32 -4.71 5.32 17.65
CA GLY A 32 -3.82 6.43 17.96
C GLY A 32 -3.82 7.47 16.84
N TYR A 33 -2.63 7.80 16.33
CA TYR A 33 -2.49 8.69 15.17
C TYR A 33 -3.18 8.14 13.91
N PHE A 34 -3.33 6.82 13.75
CA PHE A 34 -3.92 6.26 12.53
C PHE A 34 -5.45 6.18 12.54
N ASP A 35 -6.10 6.73 13.57
CA ASP A 35 -7.56 6.81 13.64
C ASP A 35 -8.11 7.83 12.63
N TYR A 36 -8.77 7.32 11.59
CA TYR A 36 -9.32 8.10 10.47
C TYR A 36 -10.16 9.31 10.92
N ARG A 37 -10.79 9.25 12.10
CA ARG A 37 -11.64 10.32 12.63
C ARG A 37 -10.86 11.61 12.86
N GLY A 38 -9.55 11.55 13.08
CA GLY A 38 -8.67 12.70 13.21
C GLY A 38 -8.24 13.33 11.88
N HIS A 39 -8.56 12.73 10.73
CA HIS A 39 -7.95 13.06 9.43
C HIS A 39 -8.97 13.46 8.36
N PHE A 40 -10.17 13.86 8.75
CA PHE A 40 -11.13 14.42 7.81
C PHE A 40 -10.69 15.80 7.32
N VAL A 41 -10.93 16.06 6.04
CA VAL A 41 -10.53 17.27 5.32
C VAL A 41 -11.63 18.33 5.40
N GLU A 42 -11.27 19.56 5.72
CA GLU A 42 -12.18 20.70 5.63
C GLU A 42 -12.37 21.16 4.18
N VAL A 43 -13.57 21.62 3.84
CA VAL A 43 -13.91 22.06 2.46
C VAL A 43 -12.92 23.09 1.91
N ARG A 44 -12.44 24.02 2.73
CA ARG A 44 -11.47 25.05 2.29
C ARG A 44 -10.12 24.46 1.86
N GLN A 45 -9.68 23.35 2.47
CA GLN A 45 -8.39 22.73 2.19
C GLN A 45 -8.32 22.15 0.76
N PHE A 46 -9.47 21.83 0.15
CA PHE A 46 -9.50 21.43 -1.27
C PHE A 46 -9.11 22.55 -2.25
N PHE A 47 -9.14 23.80 -1.79
CA PHE A 47 -8.85 25.00 -2.58
C PHE A 47 -7.60 25.75 -2.11
N THR A 48 -7.11 25.49 -0.90
CA THR A 48 -5.94 26.17 -0.33
C THR A 48 -4.65 25.71 -1.04
N PRO A 49 -3.92 26.59 -1.75
CA PRO A 49 -2.67 26.23 -2.39
C PRO A 49 -1.52 26.21 -1.37
N SER A 50 -1.53 25.23 -0.48
CA SER A 50 -0.46 25.00 0.50
C SER A 50 0.36 23.78 0.13
N TRP A 51 1.64 23.80 0.50
CA TRP A 51 2.49 22.63 0.56
C TRP A 51 3.33 22.74 1.82
N GLY A 52 3.29 21.70 2.64
CA GLY A 52 4.08 21.59 3.84
C GLY A 52 4.59 20.17 3.99
N TYR A 53 5.46 19.98 4.97
CA TYR A 53 6.13 18.70 5.25
C TYR A 53 5.62 18.04 6.53
N GLY A 54 4.57 18.61 7.13
CA GLY A 54 3.94 18.08 8.33
C GLY A 54 3.02 16.90 8.06
N ALA A 55 2.60 16.26 9.14
CA ALA A 55 1.63 15.18 9.11
C ALA A 55 0.20 15.72 8.92
N SER A 56 -0.74 14.86 8.51
CA SER A 56 -2.16 15.21 8.54
C SER A 56 -2.62 15.32 9.99
N LEU A 57 -3.38 16.38 10.31
CA LEU A 57 -3.88 16.65 11.64
C LEU A 57 -5.34 17.11 11.59
N TRP A 58 -6.02 17.07 12.73
CA TRP A 58 -7.40 17.51 12.78
C TRP A 58 -7.52 19.02 12.60
N GLY A 59 -8.26 19.43 11.58
CA GLY A 59 -8.57 20.82 11.28
C GLY A 59 -7.45 21.55 10.56
N ALA A 60 -7.79 22.63 9.86
CA ALA A 60 -6.85 23.23 8.89
C ALA A 60 -5.79 24.19 9.47
N LYS A 61 -5.80 24.45 10.78
CA LYS A 61 -4.90 25.47 11.38
C LYS A 61 -3.46 24.98 11.50
N ASP A 62 -3.29 23.76 11.98
CA ASP A 62 -1.98 23.18 12.30
C ASP A 62 -1.63 22.01 11.36
N ASP A 63 -2.48 21.74 10.35
CA ASP A 63 -2.23 20.67 9.37
C ASP A 63 -1.17 21.09 8.35
N GLY A 64 -0.05 20.36 8.34
CA GLY A 64 1.07 20.60 7.44
C GLY A 64 0.95 19.87 6.09
N MET A 65 -0.06 19.03 5.91
CA MET A 65 -0.30 18.28 4.68
C MET A 65 -1.22 19.05 3.72
N SER A 66 -0.96 18.92 2.42
CA SER A 66 -1.81 19.51 1.39
C SER A 66 -2.92 18.55 0.97
N PHE A 67 -4.16 19.05 0.94
CA PHE A 67 -5.32 18.33 0.38
C PHE A 67 -5.91 19.02 -0.84
N GLN A 68 -5.13 19.91 -1.47
CA GLN A 68 -5.62 20.66 -2.61
C GLN A 68 -5.94 19.73 -3.78
N VAL A 69 -7.06 19.98 -4.45
CA VAL A 69 -7.36 19.32 -5.73
C VAL A 69 -6.54 19.96 -6.86
N GLY A 70 -6.23 21.25 -6.74
CA GLY A 70 -5.41 22.01 -7.69
C GLY A 70 -6.22 22.79 -8.73
N LEU A 71 -5.72 23.96 -9.09
CA LEU A 71 -6.42 24.92 -9.97
C LEU A 71 -6.74 24.35 -11.36
N THR A 72 -5.81 23.60 -11.97
CA THR A 72 -6.05 22.97 -13.29
C THR A 72 -7.21 22.00 -13.26
N HIS A 73 -7.38 21.25 -12.18
CA HIS A 73 -8.47 20.28 -12.03
C HIS A 73 -9.81 20.99 -11.80
N TRP A 74 -9.84 22.06 -11.00
CA TRP A 74 -11.04 22.89 -10.84
C TRP A 74 -11.46 23.56 -12.16
N PHE A 75 -10.50 24.05 -12.94
CA PHE A 75 -10.75 24.57 -14.28
C PHE A 75 -11.32 23.49 -15.21
N ALA A 76 -10.71 22.30 -15.21
CA ALA A 76 -11.19 21.17 -16.00
C ALA A 76 -12.63 20.77 -15.61
N LEU A 77 -12.97 20.78 -14.32
CA LEU A 77 -14.33 20.53 -13.83
C LEU A 77 -15.32 21.55 -14.40
N ALA A 78 -15.06 22.84 -14.17
CA ALA A 78 -15.96 23.91 -14.55
C ALA A 78 -16.19 23.91 -16.07
N LEU A 79 -15.12 23.84 -16.85
CA LEU A 79 -15.22 23.85 -18.30
C LEU A 79 -15.89 22.57 -18.84
N SER A 80 -15.57 21.39 -18.30
CA SER A 80 -16.24 20.14 -18.70
C SER A 80 -17.74 20.17 -18.43
N LEU A 81 -18.16 20.71 -17.28
CA LEU A 81 -19.56 20.83 -16.92
C LEU A 81 -20.29 21.78 -17.87
N ILE A 82 -19.71 22.96 -18.14
CA ILE A 82 -20.27 23.93 -19.09
C ILE A 82 -20.42 23.32 -20.49
N LEU A 83 -19.34 22.76 -21.05
CA LEU A 83 -19.36 22.16 -22.38
C LEU A 83 -20.40 21.04 -22.49
N THR A 84 -20.48 20.20 -21.45
CA THR A 84 -21.39 19.06 -21.41
C THR A 84 -22.86 19.48 -21.35
N LEU A 85 -23.19 20.46 -20.51
CA LEU A 85 -24.57 20.93 -20.34
C LEU A 85 -25.07 21.78 -21.51
N VAL A 86 -24.17 22.55 -22.15
CA VAL A 86 -24.49 23.44 -23.28
C VAL A 86 -24.58 22.65 -24.59
N PHE A 87 -23.54 21.90 -24.95
CA PHE A 87 -23.47 21.27 -26.28
C PHE A 87 -24.17 19.90 -26.33
N ARG A 88 -24.31 19.21 -25.19
CA ARG A 88 -25.05 17.93 -25.05
C ARG A 88 -24.76 16.94 -26.19
N LYS A 89 -23.48 16.77 -26.53
CA LYS A 89 -23.01 16.07 -27.75
C LYS A 89 -23.71 14.74 -28.02
N SER A 90 -23.92 13.93 -26.98
CA SER A 90 -24.79 12.75 -27.01
C SER A 90 -25.26 12.39 -25.60
N ARG A 91 -26.35 11.64 -25.49
CA ARG A 91 -26.84 11.13 -24.20
C ARG A 91 -25.76 10.32 -23.46
N VAL A 92 -24.99 9.50 -24.19
CA VAL A 92 -23.93 8.67 -23.60
C VAL A 92 -22.81 9.54 -23.01
N VAL A 93 -22.31 10.53 -23.76
CA VAL A 93 -21.25 11.42 -23.28
C VAL A 93 -21.73 12.26 -22.10
N LEU A 94 -22.96 12.78 -22.18
CA LEU A 94 -23.59 13.53 -21.09
C LEU A 94 -23.68 12.69 -19.82
N SER A 95 -24.27 11.49 -19.91
CA SER A 95 -24.42 10.60 -18.76
C SER A 95 -23.07 10.16 -18.18
N LEU A 96 -22.09 9.85 -19.03
CA LEU A 96 -20.76 9.45 -18.57
C LEU A 96 -20.03 10.59 -17.84
N THR A 97 -20.02 11.80 -18.42
CA THR A 97 -19.36 12.95 -17.77
C THR A 97 -20.03 13.31 -16.45
N LEU A 98 -21.37 13.34 -16.40
CA LEU A 98 -22.09 13.62 -15.16
C LEU A 98 -21.86 12.54 -14.11
N PHE A 99 -21.81 11.26 -14.52
CA PHE A 99 -21.46 10.15 -13.63
C PHE A 99 -20.06 10.33 -13.04
N LEU A 100 -19.05 10.62 -13.87
CA LEU A 100 -17.68 10.84 -13.39
C LEU A 100 -17.57 12.07 -12.46
N ILE A 101 -18.30 13.15 -12.74
CA ILE A 101 -18.37 14.31 -11.85
C ILE A 101 -19.04 13.94 -10.52
N ALA A 102 -20.12 13.15 -10.55
CA ALA A 102 -20.78 12.68 -9.34
C ALA A 102 -19.84 11.81 -8.49
N GLU A 103 -19.11 10.89 -9.11
CA GLU A 103 -18.08 10.07 -8.44
C GLU A 103 -16.95 10.93 -7.85
N PHE A 104 -16.50 11.96 -8.57
CA PHE A 104 -15.51 12.91 -8.06
C PHE A 104 -16.02 13.67 -6.83
N LEU A 105 -17.26 14.15 -6.87
CA LEU A 105 -17.86 14.83 -5.72
C LEU A 105 -18.08 13.86 -4.55
N PHE A 106 -18.46 12.62 -4.83
CA PHE A 106 -18.57 11.56 -3.82
C PHE A 106 -17.22 11.23 -3.18
N SER A 107 -16.14 11.17 -3.97
CA SER A 107 -14.79 10.92 -3.43
C SER A 107 -14.27 12.10 -2.58
N LEU A 108 -14.65 13.35 -2.89
CA LEU A 108 -14.40 14.49 -1.99
C LEU A 108 -15.28 14.41 -0.73
N PHE A 109 -16.54 13.99 -0.86
CA PHE A 109 -17.44 13.82 0.28
C PHE A 109 -16.91 12.78 1.27
N MET A 110 -16.35 11.66 0.79
CA MET A 110 -15.72 10.62 1.63
C MET A 110 -14.54 11.14 2.46
N GLN A 111 -13.89 12.23 2.03
CA GLN A 111 -12.81 12.89 2.77
C GLN A 111 -13.32 13.83 3.84
N HIS A 112 -14.59 14.22 3.80
CA HIS A 112 -15.18 15.19 4.71
C HIS A 112 -15.87 14.51 5.89
N ASN A 113 -15.85 15.12 7.07
CA ASN A 113 -16.39 14.52 8.31
C ASN A 113 -17.89 14.18 8.25
N LYS A 114 -18.65 14.81 7.35
CA LYS A 114 -20.07 14.49 7.11
C LYS A 114 -20.28 13.10 6.51
N SER A 115 -19.24 12.46 5.98
CA SER A 115 -19.29 11.06 5.56
C SER A 115 -19.18 10.06 6.73
N THR A 116 -18.93 10.51 7.97
CA THR A 116 -18.78 9.65 9.16
C THR A 116 -19.79 8.50 9.26
N PRO A 117 -21.10 8.68 8.98
CA PRO A 117 -22.06 7.57 9.01
C PRO A 117 -21.68 6.39 8.09
N ILE A 118 -21.09 6.66 6.91
CA ILE A 118 -20.61 5.64 5.98
C ILE A 118 -19.43 4.88 6.59
N TRP A 119 -18.46 5.61 7.14
CA TRP A 119 -17.28 5.02 7.79
C TRP A 119 -17.65 4.14 8.99
N LEU A 120 -18.62 4.56 9.80
CA LEU A 120 -19.13 3.77 10.92
C LEU A 120 -19.90 2.52 10.45
N THR A 121 -20.56 2.60 9.30
CA THR A 121 -21.30 1.46 8.71
C THR A 121 -20.36 0.42 8.12
N PHE A 122 -19.22 0.83 7.58
CA PHE A 122 -18.23 -0.04 6.96
C PHE A 122 -16.87 0.06 7.67
N PRO A 123 -16.67 -0.60 8.84
CA PRO A 123 -15.45 -0.49 9.64
C PRO A 123 -14.16 -0.85 8.88
N THR A 124 -14.25 -1.67 7.84
CA THR A 124 -13.11 -2.01 6.97
C THR A 124 -12.53 -0.80 6.26
N LEU A 125 -13.29 0.29 6.09
CA LEU A 125 -12.78 1.56 5.56
C LEU A 125 -11.69 2.15 6.45
N ALA A 126 -11.69 1.89 7.76
CA ALA A 126 -10.63 2.38 8.64
C ALA A 126 -9.23 1.92 8.19
N PHE A 127 -9.10 0.78 7.49
CA PHE A 127 -7.84 0.30 6.93
C PHE A 127 -7.37 1.07 5.69
N THR A 128 -8.18 1.96 5.11
CA THR A 128 -7.65 3.00 4.22
C THR A 128 -6.82 4.03 4.99
N GLN A 129 -6.81 3.96 6.33
CA GLN A 129 -6.16 4.82 7.32
C GLN A 129 -6.69 6.24 7.34
N PHE A 130 -6.49 7.00 6.26
CA PHE A 130 -6.85 8.41 6.23
C PHE A 130 -7.91 8.70 5.16
N PRO A 131 -9.01 9.42 5.50
CA PRO A 131 -10.04 9.77 4.55
C PRO A 131 -9.48 10.51 3.34
N TRP A 132 -8.52 11.42 3.54
CA TRP A 132 -7.86 12.17 2.46
C TRP A 132 -7.18 11.30 1.40
N ARG A 133 -6.95 10.00 1.61
CA ARG A 133 -6.45 9.10 0.54
C ARG A 133 -7.41 9.00 -0.66
N PHE A 134 -8.69 9.32 -0.47
CA PHE A 134 -9.63 9.50 -1.57
C PHE A 134 -9.29 10.68 -2.49
N LEU A 135 -8.34 11.55 -2.13
CA LEU A 135 -7.85 12.62 -2.99
C LEU A 135 -7.22 12.06 -4.27
N GLY A 136 -6.48 10.95 -4.20
CA GLY A 136 -5.93 10.28 -5.38
C GLY A 136 -7.03 9.81 -6.35
N ILE A 137 -8.12 9.26 -5.81
CA ILE A 137 -9.31 8.86 -6.59
C ILE A 137 -9.96 10.11 -7.20
N SER A 138 -10.08 11.18 -6.42
CA SER A 138 -10.67 12.45 -6.86
C SER A 138 -9.89 13.04 -8.04
N ILE A 139 -8.55 13.15 -7.91
CA ILE A 139 -7.67 13.67 -8.96
C ILE A 139 -7.73 12.79 -10.23
N PHE A 140 -7.76 11.48 -10.07
CA PHE A 140 -7.90 10.56 -11.21
C PHE A 140 -9.23 10.76 -11.96
N LEU A 141 -10.35 10.81 -11.23
CA LEU A 141 -11.68 11.00 -11.83
C LEU A 141 -11.78 12.33 -12.56
N ILE A 142 -11.34 13.43 -11.95
CA ILE A 142 -11.41 14.75 -12.58
C ILE A 142 -10.45 14.88 -13.77
N SER A 143 -9.32 14.17 -13.76
CA SER A 143 -8.43 14.09 -14.93
C SER A 143 -9.11 13.41 -16.12
N ILE A 144 -9.90 12.35 -15.89
CA ILE A 144 -10.71 11.71 -16.94
C ILE A 144 -11.78 12.67 -17.47
N VAL A 145 -12.46 13.40 -16.58
CA VAL A 145 -13.43 14.44 -16.95
C VAL A 145 -12.77 15.50 -17.84
N GLY A 146 -11.57 15.97 -17.48
CA GLY A 146 -10.76 16.88 -18.30
C GLY A 146 -10.42 16.28 -19.67
N GLY A 147 -10.09 14.99 -19.75
CA GLY A 147 -9.88 14.28 -21.01
C GLY A 147 -11.15 14.21 -21.89
N ALA A 148 -12.33 14.03 -21.28
CA ALA A 148 -13.61 14.00 -21.98
C ALA A 148 -13.90 15.31 -22.73
N MET A 149 -13.27 16.43 -22.34
CA MET A 149 -13.34 17.71 -23.04
C MET A 149 -12.83 17.62 -24.48
N GLY A 150 -11.86 16.73 -24.76
CA GLY A 150 -11.33 16.50 -26.10
C GLY A 150 -12.42 16.09 -27.10
N LEU A 151 -13.51 15.49 -26.62
CA LEU A 151 -14.68 15.16 -27.45
C LEU A 151 -15.36 16.42 -28.01
N TYR A 152 -15.28 17.56 -27.34
CA TYR A 152 -15.88 18.82 -27.78
C TYR A 152 -14.90 19.66 -28.63
N LEU A 153 -13.60 19.55 -28.36
CA LEU A 153 -12.56 20.40 -28.97
C LEU A 153 -12.07 19.91 -30.34
N LYS A 154 -12.43 18.68 -30.75
CA LYS A 154 -12.09 18.09 -32.06
C LYS A 154 -10.59 18.20 -32.35
N LYS A 155 -10.18 18.92 -33.41
CA LYS A 155 -8.77 19.09 -33.83
C LYS A 155 -7.88 19.78 -32.79
N TRP A 156 -8.46 20.53 -31.84
CA TRP A 156 -7.72 21.21 -30.78
C TRP A 156 -7.53 20.36 -29.53
N ALA A 157 -8.11 19.15 -29.47
CA ALA A 157 -8.07 18.29 -28.28
C ALA A 157 -6.65 17.98 -27.81
N ALA A 158 -5.73 17.66 -28.73
CA ALA A 158 -4.34 17.36 -28.38
C ALA A 158 -3.62 18.57 -27.79
N ILE A 159 -3.74 19.73 -28.43
CA ILE A 159 -3.14 20.99 -27.96
C ILE A 159 -3.70 21.34 -26.58
N PHE A 160 -5.01 21.23 -26.40
CA PHE A 160 -5.64 21.48 -25.11
C PHE A 160 -5.17 20.50 -24.02
N GLY A 161 -5.03 19.21 -24.34
CA GLY A 161 -4.48 18.21 -23.41
C GLY A 161 -3.05 18.54 -22.99
N VAL A 162 -2.20 18.97 -23.93
CA VAL A 162 -0.84 19.44 -23.65
C VAL A 162 -0.86 20.68 -22.75
N LEU A 163 -1.74 21.65 -23.03
CA LEU A 163 -1.88 22.85 -22.20
C LEU A 163 -2.35 22.52 -20.77
N LEU A 164 -3.29 21.57 -20.60
CA LEU A 164 -3.68 21.09 -19.28
C LEU A 164 -2.51 20.44 -18.55
N ALA A 165 -1.78 19.54 -19.22
CA ALA A 165 -0.61 18.88 -18.63
C ALA A 165 0.48 19.88 -18.23
N LEU A 166 0.79 20.85 -19.10
CA LEU A 166 1.70 21.95 -18.78
C LEU A 166 1.18 22.81 -17.64
N GLY A 167 -0.13 23.10 -17.59
CA GLY A 167 -0.75 23.82 -16.48
C GLY A 167 -0.56 23.09 -15.15
N VAL A 168 -0.77 21.77 -15.10
CA VAL A 168 -0.48 20.97 -13.90
C VAL A 168 0.98 21.14 -13.47
N VAL A 169 1.94 21.04 -14.39
CA VAL A 169 3.35 21.21 -14.06
C VAL A 169 3.63 22.62 -13.57
N VAL A 170 3.24 23.65 -14.31
CA VAL A 170 3.52 25.06 -13.99
C VAL A 170 2.95 25.47 -12.64
N PHE A 171 1.73 25.07 -12.30
CA PHE A 171 1.13 25.43 -11.02
C PHE A 171 1.66 24.63 -9.83
N ASN A 172 2.35 23.51 -10.05
CA ASN A 172 2.80 22.63 -8.96
C ASN A 172 4.33 22.49 -8.88
N ILE A 173 5.10 22.95 -9.87
CA ILE A 173 6.57 22.78 -9.91
C ILE A 173 7.25 23.44 -8.70
N GLY A 174 6.66 24.52 -8.17
CA GLY A 174 7.15 25.18 -6.97
C GLY A 174 7.12 24.32 -5.71
N TYR A 175 6.36 23.21 -5.71
CA TYR A 175 6.29 22.26 -4.60
C TYR A 175 7.33 21.13 -4.70
N PHE A 176 8.06 21.02 -5.82
CA PHE A 176 9.05 19.97 -6.06
C PHE A 176 10.42 20.34 -5.46
N HIS A 177 10.45 20.51 -4.15
CA HIS A 177 11.69 20.62 -3.37
C HIS A 177 11.57 19.78 -2.10
N PRO A 178 12.68 19.28 -1.53
CA PRO A 178 12.63 18.60 -0.24
C PRO A 178 12.56 19.61 0.93
N GLU A 179 12.11 19.14 2.10
CA GLU A 179 12.21 19.89 3.36
C GLU A 179 13.67 20.11 3.75
N SER A 180 14.46 19.04 3.65
CA SER A 180 15.85 18.98 4.08
C SER A 180 16.64 18.01 3.21
N PHE A 181 17.95 18.26 3.14
CA PHE A 181 18.91 17.37 2.52
C PHE A 181 19.72 16.68 3.62
N TYR A 182 19.74 15.35 3.58
CA TYR A 182 20.50 14.52 4.50
C TYR A 182 21.79 14.05 3.82
N LEU A 183 22.89 13.98 4.58
CA LEU A 183 24.20 13.54 4.09
C LEU A 183 24.56 12.13 4.59
N ASP A 184 23.82 11.62 5.57
CA ASP A 184 23.89 10.27 6.09
C ASP A 184 23.05 9.30 5.26
N SER A 185 23.32 8.00 5.43
CA SER A 185 22.56 6.96 4.72
C SER A 185 21.14 6.86 5.29
N ILE A 186 20.19 6.41 4.46
CA ILE A 186 18.81 6.12 4.89
C ILE A 186 18.81 5.15 6.08
N ASP A 187 19.72 4.15 6.05
CA ASP A 187 19.80 3.15 7.10
C ASP A 187 20.28 3.75 8.42
N ASP A 188 21.27 4.65 8.39
CA ASP A 188 21.73 5.34 9.61
C ASP A 188 20.65 6.27 10.16
N HIS A 189 19.96 6.98 9.26
CA HIS A 189 18.98 7.99 9.60
C HIS A 189 17.65 7.42 10.12
N TYR A 190 17.16 6.33 9.51
CA TYR A 190 15.82 5.80 9.77
C TYR A 190 15.82 4.36 10.29
N ALA A 191 16.87 3.57 10.07
CA ALA A 191 16.91 2.14 10.38
C ALA A 191 18.08 1.72 11.30
N SER A 192 18.67 2.68 12.01
CA SER A 192 19.73 2.40 12.98
C SER A 192 19.16 1.80 14.25
N ALA A 193 19.97 1.02 14.96
CA ALA A 193 19.56 0.43 16.25
C ALA A 193 19.17 1.51 17.28
N ALA A 194 19.81 2.69 17.22
CA ALA A 194 19.46 3.84 18.05
C ALA A 194 18.06 4.40 17.72
N VAL A 195 17.69 4.48 16.43
CA VAL A 195 16.35 4.91 16.00
C VAL A 195 15.29 3.88 16.40
N PHE A 196 15.59 2.59 16.26
CA PHE A 196 14.70 1.50 16.69
C PHE A 196 14.58 1.35 18.21
N ALA A 197 15.55 1.85 18.99
CA ALA A 197 15.45 1.89 20.45
C ALA A 197 14.49 2.98 20.96
N ILE A 198 14.09 3.92 20.10
CA ILE A 198 13.08 4.94 20.40
C ILE A 198 11.70 4.32 20.11
N ASP A 199 11.05 3.82 21.16
CA ASP A 199 9.80 3.02 21.11
C ASP A 199 8.63 3.71 20.35
N ASP A 200 8.64 5.03 20.24
CA ASP A 200 7.60 5.83 19.55
C ASP A 200 7.81 5.99 18.03
N LYS A 201 8.99 5.64 17.50
CA LYS A 201 9.30 5.85 16.07
C LYS A 201 9.13 4.59 15.21
N LEU A 202 8.93 3.43 15.82
CA LEU A 202 8.72 2.17 15.11
C LEU A 202 7.25 2.03 14.70
N PRO A 203 6.95 1.86 13.41
CA PRO A 203 5.64 1.37 12.98
C PRO A 203 5.45 -0.06 13.53
N LYS A 204 4.61 -0.18 14.57
CA LYS A 204 4.29 -1.47 15.22
C LYS A 204 3.24 -2.27 14.45
N ASP A 205 2.65 -1.65 13.46
CA ASP A 205 1.53 -2.09 12.63
C ASP A 205 1.82 -3.31 11.75
N TYR A 206 3.04 -3.41 11.21
CA TYR A 206 3.48 -4.56 10.40
C TYR A 206 4.28 -5.60 11.20
N LEU A 207 4.46 -5.40 12.50
CA LEU A 207 5.14 -6.40 13.33
C LEU A 207 4.31 -7.69 13.38
N PRO A 208 4.91 -8.86 13.10
CA PRO A 208 4.24 -10.13 13.27
C PRO A 208 3.80 -10.32 14.73
N VAL A 209 2.65 -10.97 14.94
CA VAL A 209 2.06 -11.16 16.28
C VAL A 209 2.94 -11.98 17.24
N TRP A 210 3.88 -12.77 16.70
CA TRP A 210 4.84 -13.56 17.48
C TRP A 210 5.96 -12.73 18.12
N VAL A 211 6.14 -11.47 17.69
CA VAL A 211 7.07 -10.55 18.37
C VAL A 211 6.41 -10.12 19.68
N THR A 212 6.94 -10.55 20.82
CA THR A 212 6.40 -10.23 22.16
C THR A 212 7.28 -9.28 22.96
N SER A 213 8.55 -9.11 22.57
CA SER A 213 9.50 -8.17 23.18
C SER A 213 10.26 -7.38 22.11
N LEU A 214 10.26 -6.05 22.25
CA LEU A 214 11.03 -5.11 21.41
C LEU A 214 12.31 -4.60 22.09
N LYS A 215 12.50 -4.94 23.37
CA LYS A 215 13.63 -4.44 24.19
C LYS A 215 14.91 -5.24 24.02
N GLU A 216 14.89 -6.28 23.19
CA GLU A 216 16.04 -7.15 22.99
C GLU A 216 16.99 -6.58 21.93
N GLU A 217 18.28 -6.81 22.12
CA GLU A 217 19.31 -6.36 21.18
C GLU A 217 19.10 -6.97 19.78
N LYS A 218 19.43 -6.17 18.76
CA LYS A 218 19.34 -6.57 17.36
C LYS A 218 20.30 -7.74 17.10
N VAL A 219 19.74 -8.85 16.65
CA VAL A 219 20.50 -10.03 16.21
C VAL A 219 20.80 -9.90 14.72
N SER A 220 22.07 -9.90 14.36
CA SER A 220 22.53 -9.81 12.97
C SER A 220 22.93 -11.16 12.36
N LEU A 221 23.32 -12.12 13.20
CA LEU A 221 23.79 -13.45 12.79
C LEU A 221 22.98 -14.55 13.52
N PRO A 222 22.80 -15.73 12.88
CA PRO A 222 22.28 -16.89 13.59
C PRO A 222 23.16 -17.19 14.81
N HIS A 223 22.53 -17.50 15.95
CA HIS A 223 23.24 -17.82 17.19
C HIS A 223 22.48 -18.86 18.00
N THR A 224 23.17 -19.49 18.95
CA THR A 224 22.60 -20.48 19.85
C THR A 224 21.99 -19.80 21.07
N MET A 225 20.73 -20.12 21.37
CA MET A 225 20.05 -19.73 22.61
C MET A 225 20.37 -20.68 23.75
N ASP A 226 20.54 -21.95 23.42
CA ASP A 226 20.99 -23.05 24.29
C ASP A 226 21.84 -24.00 23.44
N GLY A 227 22.82 -24.66 24.06
CA GLY A 227 23.82 -25.49 23.37
C GLY A 227 24.99 -24.71 22.79
N GLU A 228 25.75 -25.36 21.90
CA GLU A 228 27.00 -24.82 21.36
C GLU A 228 27.10 -25.14 19.86
N ALA A 229 27.26 -24.10 19.03
CA ALA A 229 27.41 -24.26 17.59
C ALA A 229 28.19 -23.10 16.97
N GLU A 230 28.87 -23.40 15.86
CA GLU A 230 29.62 -22.43 15.05
C GLU A 230 28.88 -22.16 13.74
N VAL A 231 28.59 -20.88 13.47
CA VAL A 231 27.87 -20.45 12.26
C VAL A 231 28.84 -19.85 11.26
N SER A 232 28.69 -20.21 9.98
CA SER A 232 29.49 -19.65 8.88
C SER A 232 28.65 -19.39 7.64
N ASN A 233 29.13 -18.47 6.79
CA ASN A 233 28.55 -18.15 5.48
C ASN A 233 27.06 -17.74 5.53
N PHE A 234 26.67 -16.92 6.52
CA PHE A 234 25.32 -16.39 6.59
C PHE A 234 25.05 -15.41 5.46
N ASN A 235 24.08 -15.74 4.61
CA ASN A 235 23.57 -14.89 3.55
C ASN A 235 22.06 -14.74 3.71
N LYS A 236 21.59 -13.51 3.82
CA LYS A 236 20.17 -13.18 3.95
C LYS A 236 19.72 -12.35 2.75
N ARG A 237 18.58 -12.72 2.18
CA ARG A 237 17.83 -11.98 1.15
C ARG A 237 16.42 -11.73 1.66
N SER A 238 15.61 -11.00 0.88
CA SER A 238 14.25 -10.62 1.27
C SER A 238 13.31 -11.82 1.48
N SER A 239 13.47 -12.91 0.72
CA SER A 239 12.61 -14.09 0.75
C SER A 239 13.35 -15.41 1.03
N SER A 240 14.64 -15.33 1.39
CA SER A 240 15.44 -16.50 1.69
C SER A 240 16.62 -16.20 2.61
N ALA A 241 17.08 -17.18 3.36
CA ALA A 241 18.35 -17.10 4.08
C ALA A 241 19.09 -18.43 4.02
N THR A 242 20.42 -18.41 3.97
CA THR A 242 21.23 -19.62 3.92
C THR A 242 22.47 -19.49 4.80
N PHE A 243 22.85 -20.55 5.49
CA PHE A 243 24.11 -20.62 6.24
C PHE A 243 24.55 -22.06 6.47
N LYS A 244 25.80 -22.22 6.90
CA LYS A 244 26.32 -23.47 7.42
C LYS A 244 26.44 -23.37 8.93
N ILE A 245 26.16 -24.45 9.64
CA ILE A 245 26.28 -24.53 11.08
C ILE A 245 26.89 -25.86 11.49
N LYS A 246 27.88 -25.79 12.38
CA LYS A 246 28.48 -26.96 13.04
C LYS A 246 28.02 -26.97 14.49
N VAL A 247 27.16 -27.92 14.83
CA VAL A 247 26.59 -28.05 16.18
C VAL A 247 27.48 -28.98 17.00
N LEU A 248 28.16 -28.43 18.01
CA LEU A 248 29.07 -29.16 18.89
C LEU A 248 28.32 -29.85 20.03
N LYS A 249 27.22 -29.23 20.48
CA LYS A 249 26.30 -29.78 21.47
C LYS A 249 24.90 -29.43 21.03
N LYS A 250 23.94 -30.38 21.15
CA LYS A 250 22.52 -30.18 20.82
C LYS A 250 22.08 -28.75 21.15
N ALA A 251 21.67 -28.02 20.13
CA ALA A 251 21.50 -26.58 20.20
C ALA A 251 20.14 -26.12 19.71
N ASP A 252 19.65 -25.06 20.33
CA ASP A 252 18.49 -24.29 19.92
C ASP A 252 18.99 -23.05 19.20
N VAL A 253 18.85 -23.04 17.88
CA VAL A 253 19.44 -22.04 17.00
C VAL A 253 18.38 -21.03 16.62
N GLU A 254 18.61 -19.77 16.98
CA GLU A 254 17.78 -18.65 16.57
C GLU A 254 18.39 -17.97 15.33
N ILE A 255 17.54 -17.75 14.33
CA ILE A 255 17.93 -17.21 13.02
C ILE A 255 17.35 -15.80 12.92
N PRO A 256 18.11 -14.77 12.51
CA PRO A 256 17.66 -13.37 12.45
C PRO A 256 16.71 -13.09 11.27
N VAL A 257 15.65 -13.88 11.19
CA VAL A 257 14.51 -13.78 10.27
C VAL A 257 13.26 -13.83 11.14
N THR A 258 12.47 -12.75 11.12
CA THR A 258 11.21 -12.70 11.85
C THR A 258 10.22 -13.67 11.23
N TYR A 259 9.64 -14.52 12.07
CA TYR A 259 8.66 -15.50 11.65
C TYR A 259 7.40 -14.82 11.09
N PHE A 260 6.92 -15.39 9.99
CA PHE A 260 5.67 -15.04 9.33
C PHE A 260 5.17 -16.26 8.56
N PRO A 261 3.86 -16.51 8.46
CA PRO A 261 3.36 -17.71 7.77
C PRO A 261 3.84 -17.78 6.32
N GLY A 262 4.39 -18.94 5.95
CA GLY A 262 5.04 -19.20 4.66
C GLY A 262 6.56 -19.44 4.77
N TRP A 263 7.21 -19.16 5.91
CA TRP A 263 8.60 -19.55 6.08
C TRP A 263 8.75 -21.06 6.26
N GLU A 264 9.61 -21.66 5.44
CA GLU A 264 10.01 -23.07 5.49
C GLU A 264 11.50 -23.16 5.83
N VAL A 265 11.86 -24.09 6.72
CA VAL A 265 13.26 -24.34 7.09
C VAL A 265 13.69 -25.72 6.60
N LEU A 266 14.76 -25.75 5.83
CA LEU A 266 15.38 -26.97 5.32
C LEU A 266 16.74 -27.18 5.99
N VAL A 267 16.94 -28.38 6.51
CA VAL A 267 18.21 -28.86 7.09
C VAL A 267 18.73 -29.95 6.17
N ASN A 268 19.87 -29.70 5.51
CA ASN A 268 20.43 -30.60 4.50
C ASN A 268 19.38 -30.99 3.43
N ASP A 269 18.66 -29.98 2.91
CA ASP A 269 17.59 -30.09 1.90
C ASP A 269 16.35 -30.89 2.33
N LYS A 270 16.20 -31.21 3.61
CA LYS A 270 14.99 -31.81 4.18
C LYS A 270 14.21 -30.78 4.99
N LEU A 271 12.91 -30.65 4.70
CA LEU A 271 12.02 -29.79 5.48
C LEU A 271 11.96 -30.27 6.94
N VAL A 272 12.16 -29.35 7.88
CA VAL A 272 12.08 -29.62 9.31
C VAL A 272 10.99 -28.76 9.95
N SER A 273 10.41 -29.25 11.05
CA SER A 273 9.53 -28.43 11.88
C SER A 273 10.34 -27.33 12.55
N GLN A 274 9.76 -26.13 12.56
CA GLN A 274 10.26 -25.01 13.35
C GLN A 274 9.85 -25.21 14.82
N GLU A 275 10.63 -24.64 15.72
CA GLU A 275 10.23 -24.45 17.12
C GLU A 275 9.39 -23.17 17.23
N GLU A 276 8.72 -22.97 18.37
CA GLU A 276 8.02 -21.71 18.64
C GLU A 276 8.99 -20.52 18.50
N PRO A 277 8.58 -19.44 17.80
CA PRO A 277 9.40 -18.26 17.63
C PRO A 277 9.89 -17.71 18.98
N SER A 278 11.05 -17.08 18.98
CA SER A 278 11.56 -16.46 20.21
C SER A 278 10.67 -15.28 20.66
N LYS A 279 10.99 -14.69 21.81
CA LYS A 279 10.33 -13.46 22.26
C LYS A 279 10.50 -12.29 21.27
N ARG A 280 11.56 -12.32 20.45
CA ARG A 280 11.80 -11.39 19.33
C ARG A 280 10.97 -11.73 18.08
N GLY A 281 10.20 -12.82 18.12
CA GLY A 281 9.48 -13.36 16.97
C GLY A 281 10.40 -13.96 15.92
N LEU A 282 11.65 -14.31 16.25
CA LEU A 282 12.62 -14.86 15.30
C LEU A 282 12.45 -16.37 15.13
N ILE A 283 12.74 -16.87 13.92
CA ILE A 283 12.65 -18.29 13.59
C ILE A 283 13.66 -19.10 14.41
N ARG A 284 13.22 -20.25 14.92
CA ARG A 284 14.03 -21.16 15.73
C ARG A 284 13.97 -22.59 15.21
N VAL A 285 15.12 -23.26 15.29
CA VAL A 285 15.25 -24.68 14.98
C VAL A 285 16.14 -25.38 15.99
N ARG A 286 15.74 -26.58 16.40
CA ARG A 286 16.53 -27.43 17.28
C ARG A 286 17.31 -28.45 16.47
N LEU A 287 18.63 -28.45 16.64
CA LEU A 287 19.54 -29.33 15.91
C LEU A 287 20.29 -30.23 16.88
N ALA A 288 20.50 -31.49 16.47
CA ALA A 288 21.39 -32.41 17.17
C ALA A 288 22.86 -32.06 16.87
N GLU A 289 23.81 -32.74 17.50
CA GLU A 289 25.22 -32.62 17.16
C GLU A 289 25.46 -33.03 15.71
N GLY A 290 26.24 -32.23 14.97
CA GLY A 290 26.56 -32.49 13.57
C GLY A 290 26.73 -31.23 12.71
N ASP A 291 27.06 -31.46 11.45
CA ASP A 291 27.23 -30.41 10.45
C ASP A 291 25.99 -30.29 9.55
N TYR A 292 25.49 -29.07 9.40
CA TYR A 292 24.28 -28.79 8.64
C TYR A 292 24.43 -27.60 7.69
N GLN A 293 23.76 -27.72 6.55
CA GLN A 293 23.41 -26.59 5.71
C GLN A 293 21.95 -26.23 5.96
N ILE A 294 21.73 -24.99 6.41
CA ILE A 294 20.39 -24.46 6.67
C ILE A 294 19.98 -23.56 5.51
N LYS A 295 18.77 -23.78 5.00
CA LYS A 295 18.11 -22.92 4.01
C LYS A 295 16.73 -22.54 4.52
N LEU A 296 16.40 -21.26 4.44
CA LEU A 296 15.09 -20.72 4.72
C LEU A 296 14.52 -20.18 3.42
N ASN A 297 13.29 -20.56 3.10
CA ASN A 297 12.57 -20.06 1.94
C ASN A 297 11.20 -19.54 2.37
N PHE A 298 10.82 -18.37 1.87
CA PHE A 298 9.48 -17.83 2.07
C PHE A 298 8.58 -18.24 0.91
N SER A 299 7.65 -19.15 1.18
CA SER A 299 6.69 -19.70 0.22
C SER A 299 5.31 -19.05 0.34
N ASN A 300 4.49 -19.24 -0.70
CA ASN A 300 3.11 -18.76 -0.69
C ASN A 300 2.26 -19.64 0.21
N THR A 301 1.42 -18.99 1.02
CA THR A 301 0.27 -19.66 1.64
C THR A 301 -0.78 -20.01 0.57
N PRO A 302 -1.77 -20.86 0.90
CA PRO A 302 -2.89 -21.13 0.00
C PRO A 302 -3.66 -19.86 -0.41
N VAL A 303 -3.86 -18.92 0.51
CA VAL A 303 -4.54 -17.64 0.24
C VAL A 303 -3.77 -16.78 -0.76
N ARG A 304 -2.46 -16.63 -0.58
CA ARG A 304 -1.59 -15.91 -1.52
C ARG A 304 -1.58 -16.57 -2.89
N SER A 305 -1.50 -17.91 -2.92
CA SER A 305 -1.55 -18.69 -4.17
C SER A 305 -2.86 -18.47 -4.92
N LEU A 306 -4.00 -18.51 -4.22
CA LEU A 306 -5.31 -18.22 -4.80
C LEU A 306 -5.40 -16.78 -5.32
N GLY A 307 -4.86 -15.81 -4.58
CA GLY A 307 -4.79 -14.41 -5.00
C GLY A 307 -4.00 -14.23 -6.29
N ASN A 308 -2.81 -14.84 -6.36
CA ASN A 308 -1.96 -14.81 -7.55
C ASN A 308 -2.66 -15.43 -8.77
N ILE A 309 -3.29 -16.59 -8.61
CA ILE A 309 -4.05 -17.26 -9.68
C ILE A 309 -5.22 -16.38 -10.15
N THR A 310 -5.96 -15.80 -9.22
CA THR A 310 -7.12 -14.93 -9.52
C THR A 310 -6.70 -13.67 -10.27
N THR A 311 -5.61 -13.03 -9.87
CA THR A 311 -5.01 -11.89 -10.58
C THR A 311 -4.57 -12.28 -11.98
N LEU A 312 -3.89 -13.42 -12.15
CA LEU A 312 -3.43 -13.88 -13.46
C LEU A 312 -4.61 -14.16 -14.41
N LEU A 313 -5.62 -14.89 -13.96
CA LEU A 313 -6.81 -15.18 -14.75
C LEU A 313 -7.56 -13.89 -15.14
N SER A 314 -7.69 -12.94 -14.20
CA SER A 314 -8.32 -11.65 -14.46
C SER A 314 -7.54 -10.84 -15.49
N ALA A 315 -6.21 -10.83 -15.42
CA ALA A 315 -5.35 -10.19 -16.41
C ALA A 315 -5.49 -10.81 -17.80
N LEU A 316 -5.51 -12.14 -17.89
CA LEU A 316 -5.72 -12.85 -19.16
C LEU A 316 -7.06 -12.49 -19.80
N VAL A 317 -8.13 -12.40 -19.00
CA VAL A 317 -9.46 -11.98 -19.47
C VAL A 317 -9.42 -10.54 -19.98
N VAL A 318 -8.79 -9.61 -19.25
CA VAL A 318 -8.64 -8.21 -19.70
C VAL A 318 -7.87 -8.11 -21.01
N VAL A 319 -6.75 -8.83 -21.15
CA VAL A 319 -5.96 -8.87 -22.40
C VAL A 319 -6.78 -9.46 -23.56
N ALA A 320 -7.55 -10.52 -23.30
CA ALA A 320 -8.40 -11.14 -24.31
C ALA A 320 -9.55 -10.21 -24.77
N PHE A 321 -10.11 -9.39 -23.88
CA PHE A 321 -11.03 -8.31 -24.25
C PHE A 321 -10.32 -7.21 -25.06
N ALA A 322 -9.15 -6.75 -24.60
CA ALA A 322 -8.41 -5.68 -25.26
C ALA A 322 -7.94 -6.05 -26.68
N THR A 323 -7.60 -7.32 -26.91
CA THR A 323 -7.21 -7.85 -28.23
C THR A 323 -8.38 -8.27 -29.11
N GLY A 324 -9.62 -8.09 -28.63
CA GLY A 324 -10.83 -8.45 -29.38
C GLY A 324 -11.06 -9.95 -29.56
N LYS A 325 -10.26 -10.81 -28.90
CA LYS A 325 -10.39 -12.26 -28.90
C LYS A 325 -11.60 -12.74 -28.11
N LEU A 326 -12.02 -11.98 -27.11
CA LEU A 326 -13.30 -12.14 -26.42
C LEU A 326 -14.25 -11.02 -26.87
N ARG A 327 -15.34 -11.39 -27.54
CA ARG A 327 -16.50 -10.51 -27.72
C ARG A 327 -17.58 -10.98 -26.77
N LEU A 328 -18.03 -10.11 -25.88
CA LEU A 328 -19.28 -10.34 -25.16
C LEU A 328 -20.39 -10.46 -26.22
N GLY A 329 -20.84 -11.69 -26.48
CA GLY A 329 -22.07 -11.91 -27.25
C GLY A 329 -23.23 -11.18 -26.57
N LYS A 330 -24.34 -10.98 -27.30
CA LYS A 330 -25.60 -10.31 -26.90
C LYS A 330 -26.34 -10.95 -25.69
N TRP A 331 -25.62 -11.33 -24.63
CA TRP A 331 -26.16 -12.01 -23.44
C TRP A 331 -26.27 -11.10 -22.22
N LEU A 332 -25.95 -9.80 -22.35
CA LEU A 332 -26.04 -8.82 -21.27
C LEU A 332 -26.66 -7.46 -21.71
N THR A 333 -27.57 -7.49 -22.69
CA THR A 333 -28.46 -6.34 -22.98
C THR A 333 -29.81 -6.53 -22.32
#